data_AF-A0AAE1TJ70-F1
#
_entry.id   AF-A0AAE1TJ70-F1
#
_cell.length_a   1.000
_cell.length_b   1.000
_cell.length_c   1.000
_cell.angle_alpha   90.00
_cell.angle_beta   90.00
_cell.angle_gamma   90.00
#
_symmetry.space_group_name_H-M   'P 1'
#
loop_
_entity.id
_entity.type
_entity.pdbx_description
1 polymer ?
#
loop_
_entity_poly.entity_id
_entity_poly.type
_entity_poly.pdbx_seq_one_letter_code
_entity_poly.pdbx_strand_id
1 'polypeptide(L)' 'NLSQNELGHVTAGVFTGLSSLLSLDLRGNGFTVLGSRVFSGLTSLDHLWTDEFRFCCLAGTWSIATRHQTSSVPVKTL' A
#
# COMPACT_ATOMS: atom_id res chain seq x y z
N ASN A 1 9.47 -4.25 -5.38
CA ASN A 1 8.54 -5.39 -5.35
C ASN A 1 8.84 -6.19 -4.09
N LEU A 2 7.87 -6.28 -3.17
CA LEU A 2 8.00 -7.04 -1.92
C LEU A 2 6.94 -8.14 -1.83
N SER A 3 6.25 -8.47 -2.93
CA SER A 3 5.24 -9.53 -2.93
C SER A 3 5.84 -10.90 -2.61
N GLN A 4 5.00 -11.76 -2.01
CA GLN A 4 5.34 -13.14 -1.63
C GLN A 4 6.57 -13.24 -0.72
N ASN A 5 6.66 -12.34 0.26
CA ASN A 5 7.62 -12.44 1.35
C ASN A 5 6.90 -12.76 2.66
N GLU A 6 7.67 -12.88 3.74
CA GLU A 6 7.14 -13.16 5.08
C GLU A 6 7.08 -11.88 5.93
N LEU A 7 6.67 -10.76 5.33
CA LEU A 7 6.52 -9.51 6.08
C LEU A 7 5.30 -9.61 7.00
N GLY A 8 5.50 -10.15 8.21
CA GLY A 8 4.46 -10.22 9.23
C GLY A 8 4.23 -8.89 9.94
N HIS A 9 5.26 -8.05 10.04
CA HIS A 9 5.23 -6.81 10.81
C HIS A 9 5.64 -5.63 9.94
N VAL A 10 4.75 -4.66 9.78
CA VAL A 10 5.04 -3.41 9.08
C VAL A 10 4.76 -2.25 10.02
N THR A 11 5.82 -1.58 10.46
CA THR A 11 5.72 -0.50 11.44
C THR A 11 5.48 0.86 10.77
N ALA A 12 5.06 1.84 11.57
CA ALA A 12 4.88 3.22 11.11
C ALA A 12 6.17 3.75 10.45
N GLY A 13 6.03 4.42 9.30
CA GLY A 13 7.16 5.07 8.62
C GLY A 13 8.21 4.15 8.00
N VAL A 14 7.97 2.84 7.88
CA VAL A 14 8.95 1.91 7.29
C VAL A 14 9.36 2.26 5.86
N PHE A 15 8.49 2.98 5.14
CA PHE A 15 8.73 3.44 3.77
C PHE A 15 9.11 4.93 3.70
N THR A 16 9.43 5.56 4.83
CA THR A 16 9.87 6.96 4.85
C THR A 16 11.19 7.12 4.08
N GLY A 17 11.27 8.18 3.26
CA GLY A 17 12.41 8.44 2.38
C GLY A 17 12.29 7.83 0.98
N LEU A 18 11.32 6.95 0.74
CA LEU A 18 11.02 6.43 -0.60
C LEU A 18 10.07 7.37 -1.37
N SER A 19 10.35 8.67 -1.35
CA SER A 19 9.46 9.71 -1.90
C SER A 19 9.23 9.57 -3.40
N SER A 20 10.19 9.02 -4.14
CA SER A 20 10.11 8.80 -5.59
C SER A 20 9.53 7.45 -5.99
N LEU A 21 9.11 6.61 -5.03
CA LEU A 21 8.58 5.29 -5.33
C LEU A 21 7.19 5.41 -5.96
N LEU A 22 7.05 4.93 -7.21
CA LEU A 22 5.79 5.01 -7.96
C LEU A 22 4.87 3.82 -7.71
N SER A 23 5.44 2.66 -7.42
CA SER A 23 4.66 1.43 -7.30
C SER A 23 5.21 0.51 -6.21
N LEU A 24 4.29 -0.06 -5.44
CA LEU A 24 4.60 -0.95 -4.32
C LEU A 24 3.66 -2.15 -4.36
N ASP A 25 4.25 -3.34 -4.43
CA ASP A 25 3.52 -4.61 -4.37
C ASP A 25 3.87 -5.31 -3.06
N LEU A 26 2.83 -5.53 -2.25
CA LEU A 26 2.86 -6.16 -0.92
C LEU A 26 2.03 -7.45 -0.87
N ARG A 27 1.44 -7.89 -1.98
CA ARG A 27 0.58 -9.09 -1.99
C ARG A 27 1.32 -10.33 -1.51
N GLY A 28 0.62 -11.23 -0.81
CA GLY A 28 1.19 -12.49 -0.36
C GLY A 28 2.21 -12.32 0.78
N ASN A 29 2.10 -11.24 1.56
CA ASN A 29 2.80 -11.10 2.83
C ASN A 29 1.78 -11.26 3.95
N GLY A 30 1.97 -12.27 4.80
CA GLY A 30 1.05 -12.61 5.89
C GLY A 30 1.08 -11.60 7.04
N PHE A 31 0.66 -10.36 6.79
CA PHE A 31 0.71 -9.28 7.75
C PHE A 31 -0.09 -9.61 9.01
N THR A 32 0.56 -9.63 10.17
CA THR A 32 -0.08 -9.75 11.48
C THR A 32 -0.21 -8.39 12.14
N VAL A 33 0.85 -7.57 12.06
CA VAL A 33 0.93 -6.23 12.66
C VAL A 33 1.08 -5.16 11.58
N LEU A 34 0.15 -4.20 11.59
CA LEU A 34 0.16 -3.02 10.74
C LEU A 34 0.20 -1.76 11.60
N GLY A 35 1.27 -0.98 11.46
CA GLY A 35 1.40 0.32 12.07
C GLY A 35 0.43 1.34 11.48
N SER A 36 0.15 2.39 12.23
CA SER A 36 -0.50 3.58 11.67
C SER A 36 0.47 4.30 10.73
N ARG A 37 -0.06 4.94 9.68
CA ARG A 37 0.75 5.76 8.74
C ARG A 37 1.94 5.01 8.11
N VAL A 38 1.80 3.72 7.84
CA VAL A 38 2.83 2.88 7.19
C VAL A 38 3.33 3.48 5.87
N PHE A 39 2.43 4.09 5.09
CA PHE A 39 2.76 4.73 3.81
C PHE A 39 3.23 6.19 3.93
N SER A 40 3.56 6.65 5.14
CA SER A 40 4.10 8.00 5.32
C SER A 40 5.44 8.15 4.59
N GLY A 41 5.54 9.19 3.75
CA GLY A 41 6.72 9.47 2.93
C GLY A 41 6.67 8.92 1.52
N LEU A 42 5.66 8.10 1.16
CA LEU A 42 5.43 7.61 -0.20
C LEU A 42 4.67 8.65 -1.06
N THR A 43 5.25 9.83 -1.21
CA THR A 43 4.58 11.00 -1.83
C THR A 43 4.32 10.90 -3.32
N SER A 44 5.03 10.02 -4.04
CA SER A 44 4.83 9.80 -5.48
C SER A 44 4.21 8.43 -5.80
N LEU A 45 3.69 7.72 -4.79
CA LEU A 45 3.13 6.38 -5.00
C LEU A 45 1.81 6.45 -5.75
N ASP A 46 1.79 5.84 -6.93
CA ASP A 46 0.63 5.80 -7.83
C ASP A 46 -0.11 4.46 -7.72
N HIS A 47 0.63 3.38 -7.43
CA HIS A 47 0.08 2.03 -7.37
C HIS A 47 0.49 1.29 -6.11
N LEU A 48 -0.50 0.81 -5.36
CA LEU A 48 -0.33 -0.13 -4.25
C LEU A 48 -1.11 -1.40 -4.57
N TRP A 49 -0.40 -2.54 -4.64
CA TRP A 49 -1.04 -3.85 -4.68
C TRP A 49 -0.92 -4.52 -3.34
N THR A 50 -2.05 -4.89 -2.77
CA THR A 50 -2.14 -5.62 -1.51
C THR A 50 -3.36 -6.52 -1.52
N ASP A 51 -3.25 -7.67 -0.86
CA ASP A 51 -4.34 -8.59 -0.51
C ASP A 51 -4.89 -8.31 0.89
N GLU A 52 -4.18 -7.52 1.69
CA GLU A 52 -4.59 -7.12 3.02
C GLU A 52 -5.63 -5.98 3.01
N PHE A 53 -6.83 -6.28 3.50
CA PHE A 53 -7.99 -5.38 3.50
C PHE A 53 -7.82 -4.21 4.47
N ARG A 54 -7.06 -4.37 5.56
CA ARG A 54 -6.84 -3.32 6.57
C ARG A 54 -6.16 -2.08 5.97
N PHE A 55 -5.39 -2.22 4.87
CA PHE A 55 -4.79 -1.07 4.21
C PHE A 55 -5.83 -0.13 3.60
N CYS A 56 -6.99 -0.62 3.13
CA CYS A 56 -8.08 0.20 2.60
C CYS A 56 -8.45 1.39 3.51
N CYS A 57 -8.46 1.14 4.81
CA CYS A 57 -8.85 2.13 5.82
C CYS A 57 -7.68 2.95 6.34
N LEU A 58 -6.44 2.44 6.21
CA LEU A 58 -5.22 3.17 6.60
C LEU A 58 -4.83 4.25 5.59
N ALA A 59 -5.30 4.12 4.35
CA ALA A 59 -5.17 5.18 3.35
C ALA A 59 -6.36 6.13 3.35
N GLY A 60 -6.93 6.46 4.51
CA GLY A 60 -7.98 7.48 4.66
C GLY A 60 -7.61 8.88 4.14
N THR A 61 -6.49 9.06 3.44
CA THR A 61 -6.09 10.26 2.69
C THR A 61 -5.62 9.98 1.25
N TRP A 62 -5.63 8.74 0.76
CA TRP A 62 -5.27 8.32 -0.61
C TRP A 62 -6.20 7.19 -1.07
N SER A 63 -6.88 7.35 -2.21
CA SER A 63 -7.82 6.33 -2.72
C SER A 63 -7.10 4.99 -2.99
N ILE A 64 -7.21 4.03 -2.06
CA ILE A 64 -6.76 2.64 -2.31
C ILE A 64 -7.84 1.91 -3.09
N ALA A 65 -7.45 1.31 -4.22
CA ALA A 65 -8.25 0.33 -4.92
C ALA A 65 -8.18 -1.02 -4.19
N THR A 66 -9.17 -1.33 -3.34
CA THR A 66 -9.38 -2.71 -2.89
C THR A 66 -10.06 -3.50 -3.99
N ARG A 67 -9.47 -4.62 -4.40
CA ARG A 67 -10.09 -5.53 -5.37
C ARG A 67 -11.27 -6.28 -4.74
N HIS A 68 -12.44 -5.69 -4.81
CA HIS A 68 -13.69 -6.42 -5.06
C HIS A 68 -14.45 -5.81 -6.25
N GLN A 69 -13.76 -5.40 -7.31
CA GLN A 69 -14.28 -5.55 -8.68
C GLN A 69 -13.20 -5.22 -9.70
N THR A 70 -13.37 -5.85 -10.86
CA THR A 70 -12.59 -5.68 -12.07
C THR A 70 -12.75 -4.27 -12.63
N SER A 71 -11.84 -3.35 -12.28
CA SER A 71 -11.52 -2.21 -13.15
C SER A 71 -10.20 -1.60 -12.72
N SER A 72 -9.23 -1.66 -13.62
CA SER A 72 -8.09 -0.74 -13.61
C SER A 72 -8.63 0.67 -13.82
N VAL A 73 -8.75 1.45 -12.75
CA VAL A 73 -9.00 2.88 -12.87
C VAL A 73 -7.65 3.59 -12.69
N PRO A 74 -7.16 4.33 -13.70
CA PRO A 74 -5.94 5.10 -13.56
C PRO A 74 -6.18 6.26 -12.60
N VAL A 75 -5.23 6.49 -11.69
CA VAL A 75 -5.26 7.50 -10.60
C VAL A 75 -5.17 8.95 -11.14
N LYS A 76 -5.35 9.17 -12.44
CA LYS A 76 -5.19 10.48 -13.09
C LYS A 76 -6.48 11.16 -13.56
N THR A 77 -7.65 10.66 -13.18
CA THR A 77 -8.92 11.33 -13.57
C THR A 77 -9.69 11.77 -12.33
N LEU A 78 -9.32 12.99 -11.87
CA LEU A 78 -10.03 13.93 -10.98
C LEU A 78 -10.41 13.45 -9.57
#